data_AF-A0A9E1UA39-F1
#
_entry.id   AF-A0A9E1UA39-F1
#
_cell.length_a   1.000
_cell.length_b   1.000
_cell.length_c   1.000
_cell.angle_alpha   90.00
_cell.angle_beta   90.00
_cell.angle_gamma   90.00
#
_symmetry.space_group_name_H-M   'P 1'
#
loop_
_entity.id
_entity.type
_entity.pdbx_description
1 polymer ?
#
loop_
_entity_poly.entity_id
_entity_poly.type
_entity_poly.pdbx_seq_one_letter_code
_entity_poly.pdbx_strand_id
1 'polypeptide(L)' 'KDEKSLDPQCSCTTCKNHSRAYLHHLFKAGELTAYRLATIHNLHFLLNLMKEMREAIKEDRFMRLKKEWI' A
#
# COMPACT_ATOMS: atom_id res chain seq x y z
N LYS A 1 18.98 -5.67 6.83
CA LYS A 1 18.42 -5.53 5.47
C LYS A 1 17.07 -6.25 5.46
N ASP A 2 15.99 -5.54 5.18
CA ASP A 2 14.66 -6.14 5.05
C ASP A 2 14.31 -6.29 3.56
N GLU A 3 14.50 -7.51 3.04
CA GLU A 3 14.28 -7.82 1.62
C GLU A 3 12.81 -8.09 1.29
N LYS A 4 11.90 -7.99 2.26
CA LYS A 4 10.47 -8.15 2.01
C LYS A 4 9.90 -6.94 1.27
N SER A 5 8.80 -7.15 0.57
CA SER A 5 7.99 -6.06 0.02
C SER A 5 7.45 -5.15 1.13
N LEU A 6 6.97 -3.96 0.77
CA LEU A 6 6.33 -3.03 1.72
C LEU A 6 5.16 -3.69 2.44
N ASP A 7 4.31 -4.34 1.65
CA ASP A 7 3.15 -5.09 2.09
C ASP A 7 3.10 -6.41 1.30
N PRO A 8 3.18 -7.58 1.97
CA PRO A 8 3.10 -8.89 1.33
C PRO A 8 1.77 -9.16 0.62
N GLN A 9 0.69 -8.48 1.00
CA GLN A 9 -0.64 -8.64 0.41
C GLN A 9 -0.89 -7.65 -0.75
N CYS A 10 0.00 -6.68 -0.94
CA CYS A 10 -0.17 -5.65 -1.97
C CYS A 10 0.31 -6.14 -3.35
N SER A 11 -0.54 -6.02 -4.36
CA SER A 11 -0.27 -6.45 -5.74
C SER A 11 0.26 -5.34 -6.66
N CYS A 12 0.56 -4.15 -6.12
CA CYS A 12 1.11 -3.04 -6.90
C CYS A 12 2.50 -3.35 -7.46
N THR A 13 2.90 -2.64 -8.52
CA THR A 13 4.22 -2.83 -9.15
C THR A 13 5.38 -2.60 -8.20
N THR A 14 5.25 -1.65 -7.26
CA THR A 14 6.29 -1.41 -6.24
C THR A 14 6.50 -2.63 -5.35
N CYS A 15 5.42 -3.21 -4.80
CA CYS A 15 5.51 -4.35 -3.89
C CYS A 15 5.93 -5.66 -4.58
N LYS A 16 5.63 -5.80 -5.87
CA LYS A 16 6.05 -6.98 -6.67
C LYS A 16 7.52 -6.98 -7.03
N ASN A 17 8.11 -5.80 -7.22
CA ASN A 17 9.43 -5.68 -7.85
C ASN A 17 10.52 -5.14 -6.91
N HIS A 18 10.15 -4.57 -5.75
CA HIS A 18 11.08 -3.86 -4.89
C HIS A 18 10.91 -4.23 -3.40
N SER A 19 12.03 -4.28 -2.69
CA SER A 19 12.07 -4.51 -1.25
C SER A 19 11.98 -3.22 -0.44
N ARG A 20 11.61 -3.35 0.83
CA ARG A 20 11.65 -2.26 1.82
C ARG A 20 13.06 -1.70 1.98
N ALA A 21 14.08 -2.55 1.99
CA ALA A 21 15.48 -2.12 2.04
C ALA A 21 15.84 -1.25 0.83
N TYR A 22 15.39 -1.61 -0.37
CA TYR A 22 15.64 -0.84 -1.58
C TYR A 22 14.97 0.54 -1.53
N LEU A 23 13.69 0.61 -1.14
CA LEU A 23 13.02 1.90 -0.99
C LEU A 23 13.67 2.77 0.09
N HIS A 24 14.02 2.19 1.24
CA HIS A 24 14.73 2.90 2.30
C HIS A 24 16.05 3.48 1.81
N HIS A 25 16.82 2.71 1.02
CA HIS A 25 18.03 3.20 0.39
C HIS A 25 17.77 4.39 -0.54
N LEU A 26 16.75 4.32 -1.41
CA LEU A 26 16.40 5.43 -2.31
C LEU A 26 16.00 6.69 -1.55
N PHE A 27 15.20 6.54 -0.48
CA PHE A 27 14.85 7.67 0.40
C PHE A 27 16.07 8.30 1.04
N LYS A 28 17.00 7.48 1.56
CA LYS A 28 18.24 7.95 2.17
C LYS A 28 19.16 8.65 1.16
N ALA A 29 19.14 8.21 -0.10
CA ALA A 29 19.90 8.81 -1.18
C ALA A 29 19.27 10.09 -1.75
N GLY A 30 18.03 10.44 -1.37
CA GLY A 30 17.32 11.61 -1.92
C GLY A 30 16.84 11.44 -3.35
N GLU A 31 16.73 10.19 -3.83
CA GLU A 31 16.36 9.87 -5.21
C GLU A 31 14.88 10.10 -5.48
N LEU A 32 14.55 10.78 -6.58
CA LEU A 32 13.15 11.07 -6.96
C LEU A 32 12.32 9.79 -7.18
N THR A 33 12.98 8.71 -7.57
CA THR A 33 12.38 7.37 -7.75
C THR A 33 11.72 6.88 -6.46
N ALA A 34 12.25 7.23 -5.27
CA ALA A 34 11.66 6.84 -4.00
C ALA A 34 10.20 7.32 -3.88
N TYR A 35 9.97 8.60 -4.20
CA TYR A 35 8.65 9.22 -4.13
C TYR A 35 7.69 8.64 -5.16
N ARG A 36 8.17 8.33 -6.37
CA ARG A 36 7.36 7.67 -7.41
C ARG A 36 6.88 6.30 -6.95
N LEU A 37 7.80 5.47 -6.46
CA LEU A 37 7.49 4.12 -5.99
C LEU A 37 6.55 4.12 -4.78
N ALA A 38 6.78 5.03 -3.83
CA ALA A 38 5.90 5.23 -2.69
C ALA A 38 4.50 5.70 -3.11
N THR A 39 4.42 6.64 -4.05
CA THR A 39 3.13 7.13 -4.59
C THR A 39 2.33 6.00 -5.24
N ILE A 40 2.98 5.17 -6.06
CA ILE A 40 2.33 4.00 -6.69
C ILE A 40 1.74 3.06 -5.63
N HIS A 41 2.51 2.72 -4.58
CA HIS A 41 2.03 1.87 -3.50
C HIS A 41 0.87 2.51 -2.73
N ASN A 42 1.03 3.77 -2.33
CA ASN A 42 0.04 4.49 -1.53
C ASN A 42 -1.29 4.67 -2.27
N LEU A 43 -1.24 5.02 -3.57
CA LEU A 43 -2.44 5.16 -4.38
C LEU A 43 -3.14 3.80 -4.56
N HIS A 44 -2.39 2.73 -4.83
CA HIS A 44 -2.97 1.40 -4.96
C HIS A 44 -3.65 0.94 -3.66
N PHE A 45 -2.99 1.15 -2.52
CA PHE A 45 -3.57 0.88 -1.19
C PHE A 45 -4.85 1.68 -0.96
N LEU A 46 -4.83 3.00 -1.19
CA LEU A 46 -5.98 3.86 -0.97
C LEU A 46 -7.15 3.47 -1.87
N LEU A 47 -6.90 3.17 -3.15
CA LEU A 47 -7.94 2.77 -4.09
C LEU A 47 -8.58 1.43 -3.70
N ASN A 48 -7.80 0.48 -3.19
CA ASN A 48 -8.30 -0.79 -2.68
C ASN A 48 -9.13 -0.61 -1.41
N LEU A 49 -8.65 0.17 -0.45
CA LEU A 49 -9.43 0.51 0.74
C LEU A 49 -10.77 1.14 0.37
N MET A 50 -10.75 2.11 -0.55
CA MET A 50 -11.99 2.74 -1.03
C MET A 50 -12.92 1.76 -1.75
N LYS A 51 -12.37 0.74 -2.43
CA LYS A 51 -13.16 -0.34 -3.03
C LYS A 51 -13.83 -1.20 -1.95
N GLU A 52 -13.08 -1.65 -0.96
CA GLU A 52 -13.59 -2.44 0.16
C GLU A 52 -14.68 -1.69 0.94
N MET A 53 -14.49 -0.39 1.18
CA MET A 53 -15.50 0.46 1.81
C MET A 53 -16.79 0.52 0.97
N ARG A 54 -16.68 0.71 -0.35
CA ARG A 54 -17.86 0.74 -1.25
C ARG A 54 -18.60 -0.60 -1.27
N GLU A 55 -17.89 -1.73 -1.24
CA GLU A 55 -18.48 -3.07 -1.16
C GLU A 55 -19.18 -3.28 0.19
N ALA A 56 -18.52 -2.91 1.28
CA ALA A 56 -19.08 -3.02 2.62
C ALA A 56 -20.34 -2.16 2.84
N ILE A 57 -20.44 -0.99 2.18
CA ILE A 57 -21.66 -0.17 2.20
C ILE A 57 -22.81 -0.88 1.46
N LYS A 58 -22.54 -1.49 0.30
CA LYS A 58 -23.56 -2.23 -0.47
C LYS A 58 -24.08 -3.46 0.27
N GLU A 59 -23.24 -4.07 1.10
CA GLU A 59 -23.53 -5.27 1.89
C GLU A 59 -23.99 -4.95 3.33
N ASP A 60 -24.27 -3.67 3.62
CA ASP A 60 -24.68 -3.18 4.96
C ASP A 60 -23.76 -3.61 6.12
N ARG A 61 -22.46 -3.82 5.81
CA ARG A 61 -21.43 -4.26 6.76
C ARG A 61 -20.34 -3.22 7.00
N PHE A 62 -20.56 -1.97 6.57
CA PHE A 62 -19.58 -0.89 6.70
C PHE A 62 -19.17 -0.62 8.16
N MET A 63 -20.11 -0.67 9.11
CA MET A 63 -19.81 -0.46 10.54
C MET A 63 -18.89 -1.54 11.11
N ARG A 64 -19.02 -2.79 10.62
CA ARG A 64 -18.11 -3.89 11.00
C ARG A 64 -16.71 -3.63 10.44
N LEU A 65 -16.61 -3.32 9.15
CA LEU A 65 -15.33 -2.98 8.52
C LEU A 65 -14.63 -1.84 9.26
N LYS A 66 -15.36 -0.77 9.60
CA LYS A 66 -14.81 0.37 10.36
C LYS A 66 -14.23 -0.05 11.71
N LYS A 67 -14.91 -0.97 12.43
CA LYS A 67 -14.45 -1.48 13.73
C LYS A 67 -13.22 -2.39 13.61
N GLU A 68 -13.04 -3.09 12.49
CA GLU A 68 -11.84 -3.88 12.24
C GLU A 68 -10.62 -3.01 11.92
N TRP A 69 -10.86 -1.82 11.36
CA TRP A 69 -9.83 -0.88 10.95
C TRP A 69 -9.34 0.09 12.05
N ILE A 70 -10.15 0.36 13.08
CA ILE A 70 -9.89 1.34 14.17
C ILE A 70 -9.84 0.62 15.51
#